data_AF-A0AAE3VHY0-F1
#
_entry.id   AF-A0AAE3VHY0-F1
#
_cell.length_a   1.000
_cell.length_b   1.000
_cell.length_c   1.000
_cell.angle_alpha   90.00
_cell.angle_beta   90.00
_cell.angle_gamma   90.00
#
_symmetry.space_group_name_H-M   'P 1'
#
loop_
_entity.id
_entity.type
_entity.pdbx_description
1 polymer ?
#
loop_
_entity_poly.entity_id
_entity_poly.type
_entity_poly.pdbx_seq_one_letter_code
_entity_poly.pdbx_strand_id
1 'polypeptide(L)'
;MQVATCNSYHAKIESTKLLTMPDGKSVFKVYYVSIVGRPTPERFEWDRNPLKKADYEKAFLASGNEGIGFITAFPHITKVFRYSPQAEVLMLVKAFNSQTGEEIKLDRGEGYVEFACLAEAIIAAGEYRFWGEATNVDDYLRRWCPLEDAPVQSSVKLKSYWER
;
A
#
# COMPACT_ATOMS: atom_id res chain seq x y z
N MET A 1 13.52 -16.10 -20.22
CA MET A 1 12.48 -15.24 -19.61
C MET A 1 12.09 -14.17 -20.62
N GLN A 2 10.80 -13.96 -20.85
CA GLN A 2 10.32 -12.83 -21.65
C GLN A 2 10.08 -11.64 -20.71
N VAL A 3 10.81 -10.54 -20.88
CA VAL A 3 10.68 -9.36 -20.01
C VAL A 3 9.80 -8.29 -20.69
N ALA A 4 8.61 -8.06 -20.13
CA ALA A 4 7.68 -7.06 -20.63
C ALA A 4 8.19 -5.62 -20.42
N THR A 5 7.73 -4.68 -21.25
CA THR A 5 7.97 -3.24 -21.04
C THR A 5 7.28 -2.77 -19.75
N CYS A 6 7.95 -1.90 -19.01
CA CYS A 6 7.46 -1.36 -17.73
C CYS A 6 7.52 0.18 -17.71
N ASN A 7 6.49 0.80 -17.15
CA ASN A 7 6.45 2.26 -16.94
C ASN A 7 7.44 2.69 -15.85
N SER A 8 7.80 3.97 -15.85
CA SER A 8 8.50 4.60 -14.72
C SER A 8 7.68 4.47 -13.44
N TYR A 9 8.36 4.54 -12.30
CA TYR A 9 7.73 4.54 -10.99
C TYR A 9 8.42 5.57 -10.11
N HIS A 10 7.62 6.46 -9.55
CA HIS A 10 8.04 7.42 -8.55
C HIS A 10 6.85 7.70 -7.63
N ALA A 11 6.92 7.23 -6.40
CA ALA A 11 5.81 7.34 -5.46
C ALA A 11 6.12 8.30 -4.32
N LYS A 12 5.08 8.99 -3.83
CA LYS A 12 5.13 9.93 -2.72
C LYS A 12 3.91 9.77 -1.82
N ILE A 13 4.09 9.93 -0.52
CA ILE A 13 2.98 10.09 0.42
C ILE A 13 2.46 11.52 0.25
N GLU A 14 1.17 11.67 -0.06
CA GLU A 14 0.50 12.98 -0.07
C GLU A 14 -0.02 13.35 1.31
N SER A 15 -0.57 12.38 2.04
CA SER A 15 -1.15 12.59 3.36
C SER A 15 -1.28 11.27 4.12
N THR A 16 -1.39 11.36 5.43
CA THR A 16 -1.63 10.23 6.32
C THR A 16 -2.87 10.45 7.16
N LYS A 17 -3.57 9.36 7.52
CA LYS A 17 -4.74 9.43 8.40
C LYS A 17 -4.91 8.16 9.22
N LEU A 18 -5.21 8.29 10.50
CA LEU A 18 -5.62 7.16 11.32
C LEU A 18 -7.13 6.93 11.14
N LEU A 19 -7.53 5.72 10.75
CA LEU A 19 -8.93 5.30 10.65
C LEU A 19 -9.25 4.27 11.73
N THR A 20 -10.23 4.62 12.57
CA THR A 20 -10.86 3.68 13.51
C THR A 20 -12.10 3.11 12.86
N MET A 21 -12.17 1.78 12.76
CA MET A 21 -13.30 1.09 12.16
C MET A 21 -14.55 1.15 13.06
N PRO A 22 -15.76 0.89 12.53
CA PRO A 22 -17.00 0.95 13.31
C PRO A 22 -17.07 0.02 14.53
N ASP A 23 -16.24 -1.03 14.57
CA ASP A 23 -16.15 -1.95 15.71
C ASP A 23 -15.46 -1.34 16.96
N GLY A 24 -14.85 -0.16 16.80
CA GLY A 24 -14.11 0.54 17.85
C GLY A 24 -12.81 -0.14 18.29
N LYS A 25 -12.38 -1.20 17.60
CA LYS A 25 -11.21 -2.02 17.95
C LYS A 25 -10.21 -2.10 16.81
N SER A 26 -10.69 -2.22 15.58
CA SER A 26 -9.84 -2.27 14.40
C SER A 26 -9.39 -0.86 14.03
N VAL A 27 -8.09 -0.70 13.80
CA VAL A 27 -7.46 0.60 13.54
C VAL A 27 -6.40 0.45 12.46
N PHE A 28 -6.50 1.30 11.45
CA PHE A 28 -5.59 1.31 10.31
C PHE A 28 -4.96 2.68 10.11
N LYS A 29 -3.63 2.70 10.00
CA LYS A 29 -2.88 3.85 9.51
C LYS A 29 -3.00 3.92 7.99
N VAL A 30 -3.59 4.97 7.43
CA VAL A 30 -3.72 5.14 5.98
C VAL A 30 -2.62 6.03 5.45
N TYR A 31 -1.85 5.50 4.50
CA TYR A 31 -0.91 6.22 3.66
C TYR A 31 -1.56 6.48 2.31
N TYR A 32 -1.91 7.73 2.03
CA TYR A 32 -2.37 8.12 0.70
C TYR A 32 -1.16 8.34 -0.18
N VAL A 33 -0.94 7.43 -1.13
CA VAL A 33 0.27 7.42 -1.96
C VAL A 33 -0.11 7.68 -3.41
N SER A 34 0.66 8.56 -4.05
CA SER A 34 0.50 8.88 -5.48
C SER A 34 1.73 8.46 -6.26
N ILE A 35 1.54 7.96 -7.48
CA ILE A 35 2.64 7.70 -8.43
C ILE A 35 2.67 8.86 -9.42
N VAL A 36 3.71 9.69 -9.33
CA VAL A 36 3.86 10.91 -10.13
C VAL A 36 4.64 10.65 -11.42
N GLY A 37 4.40 11.51 -12.43
CA GLY A 37 5.16 11.49 -13.68
C GLY A 37 4.81 10.36 -14.65
N ARG A 38 3.74 9.61 -14.38
CA ARG A 38 3.18 8.63 -15.33
C ARG A 38 2.26 9.30 -16.36
N PRO A 39 2.09 8.69 -17.54
CA PRO A 39 0.93 8.97 -18.38
C PRO A 39 -0.37 8.72 -17.59
N THR A 40 -1.43 9.46 -17.90
CA THR A 40 -2.76 9.39 -17.23
C THR A 40 -2.69 9.60 -15.70
N PRO A 41 -2.19 10.75 -15.24
CA PRO A 41 -1.98 11.03 -13.81
C PRO A 41 -3.27 10.99 -12.99
N GLU A 42 -4.43 11.23 -13.61
CA GLU A 42 -5.76 11.06 -12.99
C GLU A 42 -6.01 9.63 -12.47
N ARG A 43 -5.28 8.61 -12.97
CA ARG A 43 -5.36 7.24 -12.46
C ARG A 43 -4.47 6.99 -11.24
N PHE A 44 -3.41 7.79 -11.07
CA PHE A 44 -2.30 7.47 -10.17
C PHE A 44 -2.05 8.52 -9.09
N GLU A 45 -2.57 9.73 -9.25
CA GLU A 45 -2.41 10.86 -8.34
C GLU A 45 -3.75 11.22 -7.69
N TRP A 46 -3.84 11.19 -6.36
CA TRP A 46 -5.07 11.45 -5.62
C TRP A 46 -5.66 12.83 -5.92
N ASP A 47 -4.83 13.87 -6.01
CA ASP A 47 -5.30 15.24 -6.30
C ASP A 47 -5.97 15.36 -7.67
N ARG A 48 -5.63 14.46 -8.62
CA ARG A 48 -6.18 14.44 -9.98
C ARG A 48 -7.22 13.34 -10.18
N ASN A 49 -7.36 12.42 -9.24
CA ASN A 49 -8.30 11.31 -9.35
C ASN A 49 -9.75 11.77 -9.10
N PRO A 50 -10.74 11.22 -9.82
CA PRO A 50 -12.15 11.47 -9.52
C PRO A 50 -12.58 11.01 -8.13
N LEU A 51 -12.09 9.86 -7.66
CA LEU A 51 -12.32 9.37 -6.30
C LEU A 51 -11.57 10.24 -5.30
N LYS A 52 -12.30 10.80 -4.33
CA LYS A 52 -11.71 11.62 -3.27
C LYS A 52 -11.38 10.77 -2.05
N LYS A 53 -10.36 11.20 -1.30
CA LYS A 53 -9.90 10.51 -0.08
C LYS A 53 -11.04 10.28 0.91
N ALA A 54 -11.94 11.26 1.08
CA ALA A 54 -13.10 11.15 1.96
C ALA A 54 -14.10 10.06 1.50
N ASP A 55 -14.35 9.94 0.19
CA ASP A 55 -15.23 8.90 -0.35
C ASP A 55 -14.61 7.51 -0.19
N TYR A 56 -13.30 7.43 -0.42
CA TYR A 56 -12.51 6.23 -0.15
C TYR A 56 -12.59 5.80 1.33
N GLU A 57 -12.41 6.74 2.27
CA GLU A 57 -12.52 6.45 3.71
C GLU A 57 -13.90 5.91 4.07
N LYS A 58 -14.96 6.55 3.55
CA LYS A 58 -16.34 6.11 3.78
C LYS A 58 -16.57 4.69 3.26
N ALA A 59 -16.09 4.39 2.05
CA ALA A 59 -16.18 3.05 1.47
C ALA A 59 -15.36 2.03 2.28
N PHE A 60 -14.15 2.40 2.69
CA PHE A 60 -13.29 1.53 3.49
C PHE A 60 -13.91 1.21 4.86
N LEU A 61 -14.46 2.20 5.56
CA LEU A 61 -15.17 2.00 6.83
C LEU A 61 -16.37 1.05 6.68
N ALA A 62 -17.02 1.04 5.52
CA ALA A 62 -18.14 0.15 5.22
C ALA A 62 -17.73 -1.26 4.77
N SER A 63 -16.43 -1.51 4.52
CA SER A 63 -15.93 -2.78 3.96
C SER A 63 -15.89 -3.95 4.95
N GLY A 64 -15.98 -3.69 6.25
CA GLY A 64 -15.85 -4.71 7.29
C GLY A 64 -14.44 -5.27 7.46
N ASN A 65 -13.40 -4.55 7.01
CA ASN A 65 -12.02 -4.94 7.30
C ASN A 65 -11.74 -4.89 8.83
N GLU A 66 -11.10 -5.94 9.35
CA GLU A 66 -10.80 -6.08 10.77
C GLU A 66 -9.29 -6.24 11.03
N GLY A 67 -8.81 -5.66 12.13
CA GLY A 67 -7.45 -5.81 12.64
C GLY A 67 -6.73 -4.50 12.95
N ILE A 68 -5.46 -4.65 13.33
CA ILE A 68 -4.51 -3.54 13.52
C ILE A 68 -3.48 -3.59 12.41
N GLY A 69 -3.21 -2.45 11.78
CA GLY A 69 -2.21 -2.39 10.72
C GLY A 69 -2.15 -1.06 10.00
N PHE A 70 -1.88 -1.12 8.70
CA PHE A 70 -1.77 0.05 7.86
C PHE A 70 -2.24 -0.25 6.43
N ILE A 71 -2.47 0.82 5.67
CA ILE A 71 -2.99 0.77 4.32
C ILE A 71 -2.10 1.63 3.44
N THR A 72 -1.67 1.09 2.31
CA THR A 72 -1.14 1.90 1.21
C THR A 72 -2.25 2.10 0.19
N ALA A 73 -2.87 3.28 0.25
CA ALA A 73 -3.99 3.65 -0.59
C ALA A 73 -3.46 4.44 -1.79
N PHE A 74 -3.29 3.78 -2.94
CA PHE A 74 -3.15 4.44 -4.22
C PHE A 74 -4.52 4.63 -4.87
N PRO A 75 -4.73 5.61 -5.77
CA PRO A 75 -6.05 5.81 -6.38
C PRO A 75 -6.55 4.64 -7.23
N HIS A 76 -5.64 3.77 -7.69
CA HIS A 76 -5.96 2.61 -8.54
C HIS A 76 -5.91 1.27 -7.79
N ILE A 77 -5.23 1.20 -6.64
CA ILE A 77 -5.08 -0.03 -5.86
C ILE A 77 -4.85 0.30 -4.39
N THR A 78 -5.49 -0.45 -3.52
CA THR A 78 -5.32 -0.40 -2.08
C THR A 78 -4.69 -1.70 -1.64
N LYS A 79 -3.64 -1.64 -0.82
CA LYS A 79 -3.18 -2.80 -0.06
C LYS A 79 -3.42 -2.58 1.43
N VAL A 80 -4.10 -3.53 2.04
CA VAL A 80 -4.38 -3.57 3.47
C VAL A 80 -3.39 -4.54 4.09
N PHE A 81 -2.52 -4.02 4.94
CA PHE A 81 -1.59 -4.78 5.75
C PHE A 81 -2.13 -4.85 7.16
N ARG A 82 -2.15 -6.06 7.75
CA ARG A 82 -2.53 -6.26 9.15
C ARG A 82 -1.66 -7.28 9.82
N TYR A 83 -1.50 -7.16 11.14
CA TYR A 83 -0.84 -8.19 11.93
C TYR A 83 -1.76 -9.40 12.12
N SER A 84 -1.19 -10.60 12.04
CA SER A 84 -1.97 -11.83 12.06
C SER A 84 -2.54 -12.09 13.46
N PRO A 85 -3.85 -12.35 13.60
CA PRO A 85 -4.42 -12.77 14.88
C PRO A 85 -3.96 -14.17 15.31
N GLN A 86 -3.42 -14.97 14.39
CA GLN A 86 -2.91 -16.31 14.69
C GLN A 86 -1.42 -16.30 15.08
N ALA A 87 -0.69 -15.26 14.68
CA ALA A 87 0.73 -15.10 14.98
C ALA A 87 1.09 -13.62 14.86
N GLU A 88 1.06 -12.90 15.98
CA GLU A 88 1.20 -11.44 16.04
C GLU A 88 2.50 -10.91 15.39
N VAL A 89 3.52 -11.76 15.32
CA VAL A 89 4.80 -11.49 14.67
C VAL A 89 4.76 -11.62 13.15
N LEU A 90 3.60 -11.84 12.53
CA LEU A 90 3.43 -11.94 11.08
C LEU A 90 2.59 -10.79 10.53
N MET A 91 3.09 -10.16 9.47
CA MET A 91 2.33 -9.20 8.67
C MET A 91 1.66 -9.89 7.47
N LEU A 92 0.35 -9.72 7.35
CA LEU A 92 -0.48 -10.23 6.26
C LEU A 92 -0.90 -9.10 5.34
N VAL A 93 -1.10 -9.40 4.06
CA VAL A 93 -1.53 -8.41 3.06
C VAL A 93 -2.67 -8.93 2.19
N LYS A 94 -3.62 -8.05 1.89
CA LYS A 94 -4.61 -8.20 0.82
C LYS A 94 -4.62 -6.97 -0.07
N ALA A 95 -4.99 -7.14 -1.34
CA ALA A 95 -5.12 -6.06 -2.30
C ALA A 95 -6.57 -5.89 -2.76
N PHE A 96 -6.95 -4.64 -3.02
CA PHE A 96 -8.29 -4.25 -3.45
C PHE A 96 -8.21 -3.17 -4.53
N ASN A 97 -9.20 -3.13 -5.41
CA ASN A 97 -9.41 -1.99 -6.27
C ASN A 97 -9.91 -0.82 -5.43
N SER A 98 -9.19 0.30 -5.39
CA SER A 98 -9.55 1.44 -4.55
C SER A 98 -10.89 2.08 -4.92
N GLN A 99 -11.34 1.92 -6.17
CA GLN A 99 -12.60 2.50 -6.66
C GLN A 99 -13.80 1.63 -6.36
N THR A 100 -13.66 0.30 -6.47
CA THR A 100 -14.78 -0.64 -6.32
C THR A 100 -14.79 -1.35 -4.96
N GLY A 101 -13.66 -1.37 -4.25
CA GLY A 101 -13.47 -2.16 -3.04
C GLY A 101 -13.32 -3.66 -3.28
N GLU A 102 -13.34 -4.11 -4.54
CA GLU A 102 -13.25 -5.54 -4.89
C GLU A 102 -11.83 -6.07 -4.67
N GLU A 103 -11.72 -7.28 -4.15
CA GLU A 103 -10.43 -7.93 -3.91
C GLU A 103 -9.71 -8.22 -5.24
N ILE A 104 -8.40 -7.91 -5.28
CA ILE A 104 -7.51 -8.19 -6.40
C ILE A 104 -6.54 -9.29 -5.99
N LYS A 105 -6.40 -10.32 -6.84
CA LYS A 105 -5.38 -11.35 -6.65
C LYS A 105 -3.98 -10.76 -6.87
N LEU A 106 -3.08 -11.03 -5.92
CA LEU A 106 -1.67 -10.66 -6.03
C LEU A 106 -0.87 -11.60 -6.94
N ASP A 107 -1.47 -12.65 -7.50
CA ASP A 107 -0.80 -13.56 -8.42
C ASP A 107 -0.19 -12.80 -9.63
N ARG A 108 1.06 -13.14 -9.94
CA ARG A 108 1.82 -12.60 -11.07
C ARG A 108 2.33 -13.70 -12.02
N GLY A 109 1.76 -14.90 -11.91
CA GLY A 109 2.16 -16.07 -12.69
C GLY A 109 3.35 -16.83 -12.09
N GLU A 110 3.64 -18.00 -12.68
CA GLU A 110 4.78 -18.85 -12.33
C GLU A 110 4.85 -19.29 -10.85
N GLY A 111 3.72 -19.24 -10.15
CA GLY A 111 3.65 -19.53 -8.71
C GLY A 111 4.14 -18.39 -7.81
N TYR A 112 4.40 -17.21 -8.37
CA TYR A 112 4.80 -16.02 -7.63
C TYR A 112 3.63 -15.06 -7.42
N VAL A 113 3.59 -14.47 -6.23
CA VAL A 113 2.68 -13.39 -5.88
C VAL A 113 3.45 -12.08 -5.75
N GLU A 114 2.80 -10.98 -6.11
CA GLU A 114 3.32 -9.65 -5.88
C GLU A 114 3.40 -9.38 -4.38
N PHE A 115 4.62 -9.20 -3.90
CA PHE A 115 4.88 -8.70 -2.56
C PHE A 115 4.47 -7.23 -2.44
N ALA A 116 5.19 -6.34 -3.13
CA ALA A 116 5.05 -4.90 -2.99
C ALA A 116 5.70 -4.15 -4.17
N CYS A 117 5.20 -2.95 -4.47
CA CYS A 117 6.00 -1.93 -5.16
C CYS A 117 6.99 -1.26 -4.19
N LEU A 118 7.88 -0.38 -4.67
CA LEU A 118 8.96 0.18 -3.85
C LEU A 118 8.44 0.96 -2.63
N ALA A 119 7.46 1.86 -2.80
CA ALA A 119 6.92 2.62 -1.65
C ALA A 119 6.23 1.70 -0.65
N GLU A 120 5.46 0.72 -1.11
CA GLU A 120 4.82 -0.29 -0.24
C GLU A 120 5.86 -1.06 0.57
N ALA A 121 6.96 -1.48 -0.06
CA ALA A 121 8.02 -2.23 0.62
C ALA A 121 8.72 -1.38 1.69
N ILE A 122 8.99 -0.10 1.40
CA ILE A 122 9.62 0.83 2.36
C ILE A 122 8.69 1.06 3.56
N ILE A 123 7.41 1.39 3.29
CA ILE A 123 6.41 1.62 4.34
C ILE A 123 6.21 0.35 5.18
N ALA A 124 6.07 -0.82 4.53
CA ALA A 124 5.90 -2.08 5.22
C ALA A 124 7.09 -2.43 6.11
N ALA A 125 8.33 -2.23 5.64
CA ALA A 125 9.52 -2.46 6.45
C ALA A 125 9.55 -1.54 7.69
N GLY A 126 9.23 -0.25 7.53
CA GLY A 126 9.18 0.71 8.64
C GLY A 126 8.08 0.40 9.64
N GLU A 127 6.86 0.14 9.18
CA GLU A 127 5.73 -0.23 10.04
C GLU A 127 5.99 -1.54 10.78
N TYR A 128 6.59 -2.53 10.10
CA TYR A 128 6.89 -3.79 10.74
C TYR A 128 7.95 -3.66 11.83
N ARG A 129 8.96 -2.82 11.59
CA ARG A 129 9.93 -2.44 12.61
C ARG A 129 9.26 -1.75 13.80
N PHE A 130 8.33 -0.83 13.54
CA PHE A 130 7.62 -0.12 14.61
C PHE A 130 6.76 -1.05 15.44
N TRP A 131 6.15 -2.05 14.81
CA TRP A 131 5.43 -3.10 15.51
C TRP A 131 6.35 -3.94 16.38
N GLY A 132 7.46 -4.43 15.84
CA GLY A 132 8.41 -5.26 16.58
C GLY A 132 9.09 -4.53 17.76
N GLU A 133 9.18 -3.20 17.69
CA GLU A 133 9.73 -2.35 18.77
C GLU A 133 8.66 -1.88 19.78
N ALA A 134 7.38 -1.94 19.44
CA ALA A 134 6.31 -1.46 20.30
C ALA A 134 5.99 -2.45 21.42
N THR A 135 5.63 -1.93 22.59
CA THR A 135 5.23 -2.78 23.74
C THR A 135 3.73 -3.02 23.80
N ASN A 136 2.95 -2.23 23.06
CA ASN A 136 1.50 -2.30 22.97
C ASN A 136 1.03 -1.61 21.67
N VAL A 137 -0.26 -1.78 21.33
CA VAL A 137 -0.86 -1.23 20.12
C VAL A 137 -0.79 0.30 20.06
N ASP A 138 -1.01 0.99 21.18
CA ASP A 138 -1.01 2.46 21.20
C ASP A 138 0.38 3.03 20.88
N ASP A 139 1.44 2.42 21.38
CA ASP A 139 2.83 2.78 21.05
C ASP A 139 3.09 2.64 19.54
N TYR A 140 2.62 1.55 18.94
CA TYR A 140 2.70 1.34 17.49
C TYR A 140 1.92 2.42 16.74
N LEU A 141 0.66 2.69 17.12
CA LEU A 141 -0.24 3.58 16.40
C LEU A 141 0.23 5.05 16.38
N ARG A 142 1.05 5.47 17.35
CA ARG A 142 1.61 6.83 17.43
C ARG A 142 2.75 7.10 16.43
N ARG A 143 3.31 6.07 15.80
CA ARG A 143 4.47 6.18 14.90
C ARG A 143 4.03 6.13 13.44
N TRP A 144 4.65 6.92 12.58
CA TRP A 144 4.40 6.93 11.14
C TRP A 144 5.70 6.73 10.37
N CYS A 145 5.70 5.81 9.41
CA CYS A 145 6.86 5.57 8.57
C CYS A 145 6.95 6.71 7.56
N PRO A 146 8.02 7.53 7.59
CA PRO A 146 8.21 8.53 6.55
C PRO A 146 8.52 7.85 5.21
N LEU A 147 8.16 8.53 4.12
CA LEU A 147 8.62 8.22 2.78
C LEU A 147 9.09 9.52 2.14
N GLU A 148 10.40 9.78 2.20
CA GLU A 148 10.97 11.01 1.65
C GLU A 148 10.89 11.02 0.11
N ASP A 149 11.38 9.95 -0.53
CA ASP A 149 11.31 9.79 -1.98
C ASP A 149 11.48 8.31 -2.38
N ALA A 150 10.74 7.84 -3.39
CA ALA A 150 10.79 6.43 -3.83
C ALA A 150 10.79 6.25 -5.37
N PRO A 151 11.82 6.75 -6.09
CA PRO A 151 11.96 6.51 -7.52
C PRO A 151 12.59 5.14 -7.84
N VAL A 152 12.02 4.42 -8.80
CA VAL A 152 12.72 3.33 -9.47
C VAL A 152 13.52 3.93 -10.62
N GLN A 153 14.83 4.06 -10.42
CA GLN A 153 15.75 4.78 -11.33
C GLN A 153 15.77 4.28 -12.79
N SER A 154 15.40 3.02 -13.03
CA SER A 154 15.32 2.46 -14.39
C SER A 154 14.23 1.40 -14.46
N SER A 155 13.28 1.56 -15.37
CA SER A 155 12.22 0.58 -15.63
C SER A 155 12.63 -0.50 -16.63
N VAL A 156 13.88 -0.47 -17.13
CA VAL A 156 14.37 -1.37 -18.19
C VAL A 156 15.50 -2.29 -17.74
N LYS A 157 16.08 -2.09 -16.55
CA LYS A 157 17.28 -2.82 -16.08
C LYS A 157 17.18 -4.35 -16.14
N LEU A 158 16.02 -4.95 -15.84
CA LEU A 158 15.85 -6.40 -15.93
C LEU A 158 15.91 -6.88 -17.38
N LYS A 159 15.21 -6.17 -18.27
CA LYS A 159 15.23 -6.44 -19.72
C LYS A 159 16.65 -6.30 -20.27
N SER A 160 17.30 -5.18 -19.97
CA SER A 160 18.69 -4.89 -20.38
C SER A 160 19.73 -5.84 -19.79
N TYR A 161 19.44 -6.57 -18.72
CA TYR A 161 20.31 -7.62 -18.20
C TYR A 161 20.05 -8.95 -18.89
N TRP A 162 18.78 -9.29 -19.11
CA TRP A 162 18.37 -10.59 -19.66
C TRP A 162 18.62 -10.72 -21.16
N GLU A 163 18.61 -9.61 -21.91
CA GLU A 163 18.86 -9.58 -23.36
C GLU A 163 20.35 -9.41 -23.73
N ARG A 164 21.25 -9.43 -22.75
CA ARG A 164 22.70 -9.45 -22.99
C ARG A 164 23.13 -10.81 -23.53
#